data_AF-A0A7R9YYN2-F1
#
_entry.id   AF-A0A7R9YYN2-F1
#
_cell.length_a   1.000
_cell.length_b   1.000
_cell.length_c   1.000
_cell.angle_alpha   90.00
_cell.angle_beta   90.00
_cell.angle_gamma   90.00
#
_symmetry.space_group_name_H-M   'P 1'
#
loop_
_entity.id
_entity.type
_entity.pdbx_description
1 polymer ?
#
loop_
_entity_poly.entity_id
_entity_poly.type
_entity_poly.pdbx_seq_one_letter_code
_entity_poly.pdbx_strand_id
1 'polypeptide(L)'
;KKEDILPMQMASVDALKVDLENFYLSIRAFRGDFRANAPFKFDGQCSEAYAVMDSYAVKLDELEAQIDKFRELEELFELQQTTYPEIGETRKEIMHLKNLWDFKAMVDLVYSNWHRTLWKDVDTDD
;
A
#
# COMPACT_ATOMS: atom_id res chain seq x y z
N LYS A 1 18.12 0.99 -43.23
CA LYS A 1 16.73 0.74 -42.78
C LYS A 1 16.63 -0.13 -41.51
N LYS A 2 17.32 -1.28 -41.38
CA LYS A 2 17.44 -2.00 -40.08
C LYS A 2 18.58 -1.46 -39.19
N GLU A 3 19.67 -0.99 -39.79
CA GLU A 3 20.84 -0.46 -39.07
C GLU A 3 20.62 0.92 -38.43
N ASP A 4 19.63 1.69 -38.91
CA ASP A 4 19.34 3.04 -38.38
C ASP A 4 18.49 3.01 -37.09
N ILE A 5 17.84 1.89 -36.78
CA ILE A 5 16.87 1.76 -35.67
C ILE A 5 17.53 1.21 -34.41
N LEU A 6 18.60 0.41 -34.57
CA LEU A 6 19.36 -0.18 -33.47
C LEU A 6 19.91 0.86 -32.47
N PRO A 7 20.51 1.99 -32.91
CA PRO A 7 20.96 3.02 -31.97
C PRO A 7 19.82 3.66 -31.17
N MET A 8 18.65 3.83 -31.79
CA MET A 8 17.47 4.41 -31.13
C MET A 8 16.84 3.45 -30.13
N GLN A 9 16.84 2.15 -30.44
CA GLN A 9 16.40 1.10 -29.52
C GLN A 9 17.33 1.00 -28.32
N MET A 10 18.65 1.00 -28.53
CA MET A 10 19.62 1.00 -27.43
C MET A 10 19.46 2.22 -26.52
N ALA A 11 19.29 3.42 -27.09
CA ALA A 11 19.05 4.63 -26.30
C ALA A 11 17.74 4.56 -25.47
N SER A 12 16.69 3.95 -26.03
CA SER A 12 15.40 3.76 -25.32
C SER A 12 15.52 2.74 -24.19
N VAL A 13 16.29 1.67 -24.39
CA VAL A 13 16.57 0.66 -23.36
C VAL A 13 17.39 1.25 -22.21
N ASP A 14 18.38 2.09 -22.51
CA ASP A 14 19.18 2.74 -21.46
C ASP A 14 18.36 3.75 -20.66
N ALA A 15 17.46 4.50 -21.31
CA ALA A 15 16.50 5.36 -20.62
C ALA A 15 15.55 4.55 -19.71
N LEU A 16 15.02 3.43 -20.20
CA LEU A 16 14.14 2.54 -19.42
C LEU A 16 14.84 2.00 -18.16
N LYS A 17 16.12 1.63 -18.25
CA LYS A 17 16.89 1.19 -17.07
C LYS A 17 17.01 2.28 -16.01
N VAL A 18 17.26 3.52 -16.43
CA VAL A 18 17.31 4.67 -15.50
C VAL A 18 15.94 4.90 -14.84
N ASP A 19 14.86 4.78 -15.60
CA ASP A 19 13.51 4.90 -15.05
C ASP A 19 13.18 3.79 -14.04
N LEU A 20 13.58 2.54 -14.32
CA LEU A 20 13.43 1.42 -13.40
C LEU A 20 14.23 1.63 -12.09
N GLU A 21 15.45 2.16 -12.18
CA GLU A 21 16.26 2.48 -10.99
C GLU A 21 15.60 3.59 -10.15
N ASN A 22 15.12 4.66 -10.79
CA ASN A 22 14.40 5.73 -10.11
C ASN A 22 13.10 5.23 -9.47
N PHE A 23 12.38 4.34 -10.16
CA PHE A 23 11.17 3.73 -9.65
C PHE A 23 11.45 2.80 -8.45
N TYR A 24 12.56 2.06 -8.48
CA TYR A 24 12.98 1.26 -7.32
C TYR A 24 13.26 2.14 -6.08
N LEU A 25 13.86 3.32 -6.27
CA LEU A 25 14.05 4.29 -5.19
C LEU A 25 12.72 4.87 -4.68
N SER A 26 11.76 5.11 -5.57
CA SER A 26 10.43 5.61 -5.19
C SER A 26 9.66 4.59 -4.34
N ILE A 27 9.73 3.30 -4.68
CA ILE A 27 9.14 2.21 -3.87
C ILE A 27 9.75 2.17 -2.47
N ARG A 28 11.09 2.30 -2.37
CA ARG A 28 11.77 2.33 -1.07
C ARG A 28 11.37 3.54 -0.24
N ALA A 29 11.25 4.71 -0.87
CA ALA A 29 10.79 5.92 -0.20
C ALA A 29 9.35 5.76 0.30
N PHE A 30 8.45 5.24 -0.54
CA PHE A 30 7.07 4.92 -0.16
C PHE A 30 7.00 3.95 1.03
N ARG A 31 7.78 2.86 0.99
CA ARG A 31 7.81 1.88 2.10
C ARG A 31 8.40 2.47 3.38
N GLY A 32 9.38 3.36 3.26
CA GLY A 32 9.92 4.11 4.40
C GLY A 32 8.88 5.03 5.03
N ASP A 33 8.15 5.78 4.20
CA ASP A 33 7.05 6.65 4.63
C ASP A 33 5.92 5.84 5.28
N PHE A 34 5.49 4.74 4.65
CA PHE A 34 4.48 3.85 5.19
C PHE A 34 4.87 3.34 6.59
N ARG A 35 6.10 2.89 6.79
CA ARG A 35 6.57 2.39 8.10
C ARG A 35 6.64 3.48 9.17
N ALA A 36 6.90 4.72 8.78
CA ALA A 36 7.02 5.83 9.71
C ALA A 36 5.66 6.43 10.10
N ASN A 37 4.74 6.52 9.15
CA ASN A 37 3.54 7.36 9.24
C ASN A 37 2.22 6.57 9.21
N ALA A 38 2.22 5.28 8.86
CA ALA A 38 1.02 4.47 8.97
C ALA A 38 0.60 4.32 10.44
N PRO A 39 -0.72 4.17 10.72
CA PRO A 39 -1.28 4.20 12.07
C PRO A 39 -1.04 2.88 12.82
N PHE A 40 0.23 2.51 13.02
CA PHE A 40 0.65 1.36 13.82
C PHE A 40 0.49 1.59 15.32
N LYS A 41 0.49 2.84 15.74
CA LYS A 41 0.17 3.25 17.10
C LYS A 41 -1.33 3.52 17.15
N PHE A 42 -2.06 2.86 18.05
CA PHE A 42 -3.50 3.05 18.24
C PHE A 42 -3.82 4.38 18.93
N ASP A 43 -3.11 5.44 18.55
CA ASP A 43 -3.23 6.78 19.12
C ASP A 43 -4.18 7.56 18.20
N GLY A 44 -5.42 7.80 18.65
CA GLY A 44 -6.39 8.63 17.93
C GLY A 44 -7.73 7.96 17.60
N GLN A 45 -8.53 8.63 16.78
CA GLN A 45 -9.84 8.15 16.36
C GLN A 45 -9.72 7.11 15.23
N CYS A 46 -10.58 6.09 15.22
CA CYS A 46 -10.57 5.07 14.17
C CYS A 46 -10.79 5.68 12.77
N SER A 47 -11.62 6.73 12.66
CA SER A 47 -11.86 7.47 11.42
C SER A 47 -10.58 8.04 10.80
N GLU A 48 -9.69 8.61 11.62
CA GLU A 48 -8.43 9.20 11.18
C GLU A 48 -7.47 8.11 10.69
N ALA A 49 -7.40 6.99 11.41
CA ALA A 49 -6.59 5.84 11.00
C ALA A 49 -7.05 5.23 9.68
N TYR A 50 -8.37 5.09 9.47
CA TYR A 50 -8.91 4.63 8.19
C TYR A 50 -8.54 5.58 7.04
N ALA A 51 -8.67 6.89 7.24
CA ALA A 51 -8.31 7.87 6.21
C ALA A 51 -6.82 7.78 5.81
N VAL A 52 -5.92 7.59 6.79
CA VAL A 52 -4.50 7.39 6.52
C VAL A 52 -4.27 6.08 5.76
N MET A 53 -4.87 4.97 6.19
CA MET A 53 -4.74 3.67 5.51
C MET A 53 -5.26 3.71 4.07
N ASP A 54 -6.41 4.34 3.83
CA ASP A 54 -6.99 4.49 2.49
C ASP A 54 -6.06 5.31 1.59
N SER A 55 -5.43 6.37 2.12
CA SER A 55 -4.45 7.15 1.35
C SER A 55 -3.24 6.33 0.92
N TYR A 56 -2.77 5.40 1.76
CA TYR A 56 -1.69 4.49 1.43
C TYR A 56 -2.12 3.41 0.46
N ALA A 57 -3.35 2.91 0.55
CA ALA A 57 -3.91 1.94 -0.39
C ALA A 57 -4.00 2.55 -1.81
N VAL A 58 -4.50 3.78 -1.95
CA VAL A 58 -4.56 4.48 -3.25
C VAL A 58 -3.17 4.65 -3.86
N LYS A 59 -2.19 5.12 -3.08
CA LYS A 59 -0.80 5.23 -3.54
C LYS A 59 -0.20 3.88 -3.95
N LEU A 60 -0.54 2.81 -3.25
CA LEU A 60 -0.08 1.46 -3.57
C LEU A 60 -0.67 1.00 -4.92
N ASP A 61 -1.94 1.27 -5.17
CA ASP A 61 -2.60 0.94 -6.44
C ASP A 61 -1.98 1.72 -7.61
N GLU A 62 -1.59 2.99 -7.41
CA GLU A 62 -0.86 3.78 -8.40
C GLU A 62 0.54 3.20 -8.71
N LEU A 63 1.25 2.70 -7.70
CA LEU A 63 2.55 2.04 -7.88
C LEU A 63 2.40 0.72 -8.66
N GLU A 64 1.36 -0.06 -8.39
CA GLU A 64 1.09 -1.29 -9.12
C GLU A 64 0.73 -1.03 -10.58
N ALA A 65 -0.07 -0.01 -10.86
CA ALA A 65 -0.35 0.40 -12.23
C ALA A 65 0.94 0.85 -12.97
N GLN A 66 1.91 1.43 -12.26
CA GLN A 66 3.22 1.74 -12.85
C GLN A 66 4.07 0.49 -13.08
N ILE A 67 4.04 -0.48 -12.16
CA ILE A 67 4.73 -1.77 -12.32
C ILE A 67 4.22 -2.49 -13.57
N ASP A 68 2.90 -2.52 -13.79
CA ASP A 68 2.33 -3.19 -14.95
C ASP A 68 2.77 -2.52 -16.26
N LYS A 69 2.84 -1.17 -16.30
CA LYS A 69 3.39 -0.44 -17.45
C LYS A 69 4.86 -0.76 -17.69
N PHE A 70 5.68 -0.82 -16.65
CA PHE A 70 7.08 -1.21 -16.78
C PHE A 70 7.22 -2.65 -17.26
N ARG A 71 6.38 -3.57 -16.79
CA ARG A 71 6.37 -4.96 -17.26
C ARG A 71 6.05 -5.05 -18.76
N GLU A 72 5.07 -4.29 -19.25
CA GLU A 72 4.75 -4.20 -20.68
C GLU A 72 5.95 -3.69 -21.50
N LEU A 73 6.67 -2.68 -20.99
CA LEU A 73 7.88 -2.15 -21.63
C LEU A 73 9.03 -3.15 -21.60
N GLU A 74 9.28 -3.80 -20.47
CA GLU A 74 10.30 -4.84 -20.33
C GLU A 74 10.02 -6.01 -21.29
N GLU A 75 8.77 -6.43 -21.44
CA GLU A 75 8.37 -7.45 -22.42
C GLU A 75 8.58 -6.98 -23.87
N LEU A 76 8.20 -5.74 -24.20
CA LEU A 76 8.37 -5.16 -25.53
C LEU A 76 9.86 -5.11 -25.97
N PHE A 77 10.76 -4.88 -25.03
CA PHE A 77 12.20 -4.81 -25.28
C PHE A 77 12.94 -6.13 -25.00
N GLU A 78 12.22 -7.23 -24.74
CA GLU A 78 12.78 -8.55 -24.40
C GLU A 78 13.78 -8.50 -23.21
N LEU A 79 13.52 -7.61 -22.25
CA LEU A 79 14.32 -7.46 -21.03
C LEU A 79 13.85 -8.44 -19.96
N GLN A 80 14.73 -8.68 -18.97
CA GLN A 80 14.35 -9.44 -17.79
C GLN A 80 13.31 -8.67 -16.98
N GLN A 81 12.18 -9.32 -16.69
CA GLN A 81 11.11 -8.70 -15.89
C GLN A 81 11.58 -8.43 -14.46
N THR A 82 11.38 -7.20 -14.00
CA THR A 82 11.70 -6.80 -12.63
C THR A 82 10.55 -7.19 -11.69
N THR A 83 10.89 -7.72 -10.52
CA THR A 83 9.91 -8.10 -9.49
C THR A 83 10.01 -7.17 -8.28
N TYR A 84 8.85 -6.80 -7.73
CA TYR A 84 8.72 -5.88 -6.59
C TYR A 84 7.93 -6.53 -5.46
N PRO A 85 8.51 -7.52 -4.75
CA PRO A 85 7.81 -8.24 -3.68
C PRO A 85 7.37 -7.31 -2.53
N GLU A 86 8.08 -6.20 -2.31
CA GLU A 86 7.79 -5.25 -1.24
C GLU A 86 6.39 -4.62 -1.35
N ILE A 87 5.87 -4.47 -2.57
CA ILE A 87 4.53 -3.93 -2.82
C ILE A 87 3.45 -4.92 -2.36
N GLY A 88 3.62 -6.20 -2.70
CA GLY A 88 2.74 -7.27 -2.24
C GLY A 88 2.79 -7.48 -0.72
N GLU A 89 3.96 -7.34 -0.10
CA GLU A 89 4.11 -7.32 1.36
C GLU A 89 3.35 -6.13 1.98
N THR A 90 3.52 -4.94 1.42
CA THR A 90 2.88 -3.72 1.92
C THR A 90 1.35 -3.82 1.86
N ARG A 91 0.79 -4.42 0.79
CA ARG A 91 -0.66 -4.68 0.72
C ARG A 91 -1.16 -5.54 1.88
N LYS A 92 -0.44 -6.62 2.20
CA LYS A 92 -0.79 -7.50 3.33
C LYS A 92 -0.69 -6.76 4.66
N GLU A 93 0.33 -5.94 4.84
CA GLU A 93 0.49 -5.11 6.03
C GLU A 93 -0.69 -4.14 6.20
N ILE A 94 -1.13 -3.46 5.13
CA ILE A 94 -2.33 -2.59 5.16
C ILE A 94 -3.58 -3.39 5.54
N MET A 95 -3.78 -4.58 4.96
CA MET A 95 -4.93 -5.43 5.31
C MET A 95 -4.93 -5.85 6.78
N HIS A 96 -3.76 -6.23 7.32
CA HIS A 96 -3.64 -6.57 8.73
C HIS A 96 -3.91 -5.35 9.63
N LEU A 97 -3.39 -4.18 9.24
CA LEU A 97 -3.61 -2.95 9.98
C LEU A 97 -5.10 -2.60 10.02
N LYS A 98 -5.80 -2.73 8.90
CA LYS A 98 -7.25 -2.54 8.83
C LYS A 98 -7.99 -3.48 9.78
N ASN A 99 -7.69 -4.78 9.77
CA ASN A 99 -8.34 -5.75 10.64
C ASN A 99 -8.18 -5.40 12.14
N LEU A 100 -6.99 -4.91 12.52
CA LEU A 100 -6.72 -4.48 13.89
C LEU A 100 -7.53 -3.24 14.28
N TRP A 101 -7.63 -2.26 13.38
CA TRP A 101 -8.45 -1.06 13.60
C TRP A 101 -9.95 -1.39 13.64
N ASP A 102 -10.43 -2.31 12.81
CA ASP A 102 -11.81 -2.81 12.84
C ASP A 102 -12.11 -3.48 14.18
N PHE A 103 -11.18 -4.28 14.71
CA PHE A 103 -11.32 -4.86 16.05
C PHE A 103 -11.42 -3.79 17.14
N LYS A 104 -10.54 -2.79 17.11
CA LYS A 104 -10.61 -1.65 18.05
C LYS A 104 -11.96 -0.94 17.96
N ALA A 105 -12.43 -0.63 16.74
CA ALA A 105 -13.70 0.04 16.53
C ALA A 105 -14.89 -0.80 17.06
N MET A 106 -14.84 -2.11 16.89
CA MET A 106 -15.84 -3.03 17.46
C MET A 106 -15.83 -2.99 18.99
N VAL A 107 -14.65 -3.05 19.61
CA VAL A 107 -14.50 -2.96 21.06
C VAL A 107 -15.05 -1.62 21.59
N ASP A 108 -14.68 -0.51 20.96
CA ASP A 108 -15.18 0.82 21.31
C ASP A 108 -16.71 0.91 21.22
N LEU A 109 -17.30 0.30 20.18
CA LEU A 109 -18.76 0.20 20.02
C LEU A 109 -19.41 -0.62 21.14
N VAL A 110 -18.84 -1.78 21.48
CA VAL A 110 -19.33 -2.63 22.59
C VAL A 110 -19.28 -1.89 23.92
N TYR A 111 -18.17 -1.21 24.22
CA TYR A 111 -18.03 -0.40 25.44
C TYR A 111 -19.02 0.76 25.49
N SER A 112 -19.22 1.46 24.37
CA SER A 112 -20.21 2.53 24.25
C SER A 112 -21.63 2.01 24.46
N ASN A 113 -21.95 0.83 23.95
CA ASN A 113 -23.25 0.20 24.14
C ASN A 113 -23.47 -0.19 25.61
N TRP A 114 -22.47 -0.79 26.26
CA TRP A 114 -22.51 -1.10 27.70
C TRP A 114 -22.71 0.16 28.57
N HIS A 115 -22.03 1.26 28.25
CA HIS A 115 -22.21 2.54 28.97
C HIS A 115 -23.59 3.17 28.75
N ARG A 116 -24.29 2.80 27.68
CA ARG A 116 -25.66 3.26 27.38
C ARG A 116 -26.74 2.37 27.98
N THR A 117 -26.39 1.16 28.43
CA THR A 117 -27.33 0.28 29.12
C THR A 117 -27.75 0.93 30.43
N LEU A 118 -29.06 1.16 30.58
CA LEU A 118 -29.63 1.68 31.83
C LEU A 118 -29.49 0.62 32.93
N TRP A 119 -29.26 1.04 34.18
CA TRP A 119 -29.14 0.14 35.34
C TRP A 119 -30.26 -0.90 35.48
N LYS A 120 -31.47 -0.58 35.01
CA LYS A 120 -32.64 -1.49 35.03
C LYS A 120 -32.54 -2.66 34.02
N ASP A 121 -31.68 -2.54 33.02
CA ASP A 121 -31.47 -3.49 31.92
C ASP A 121 -30.09 -4.17 32.03
N VAL A 122 -29.34 -3.89 33.11
CA VAL A 122 -28.08 -4.57 33.43
C VAL A 122 -28.44 -5.90 34.07
N ASP A 123 -28.25 -6.99 33.34
CA ASP A 123 -28.41 -8.34 33.85
C ASP A 123 -27.17 -8.71 34.68
N THR A 124 -27.37 -8.95 35.98
CA THR A 124 -26.31 -9.31 36.92
C THR A 124 -26.36 -10.78 37.35
N ASP A 125 -27.31 -11.57 36.83
CA ASP A 125 -27.47 -12.96 37.22
C ASP A 125 -26.67 -13.88 36.30
N ASP A 126 -25.41 -14.12 36.70
CA ASP A 126 -24.62 -15.34 36.50
C ASP A 126 -23.76 -15.61 37.75
#